data_AF-A0A1L8ZBD0-F1
#
_entry.id   AF-A0A1L8ZBD0-F1
#
_cell.length_a   1.000
_cell.length_b   1.000
_cell.length_c   1.000
_cell.angle_alpha   90.00
_cell.angle_beta   90.00
_cell.angle_gamma   90.00
#
_symmetry.space_group_name_H-M   'P 1'
#
loop_
_entity.id
_entity.type
_entity.pdbx_description
1 polymer ?
#
loop_
_entity_poly.entity_id
_entity_poly.type
_entity_poly.pdbx_seq_one_letter_code
_entity_poly.pdbx_strand_id
1 'polypeptide(L)'
;ASKYLDNKKIILEFSSPNTNKPLHVGHLRNDVIGESLSRILKAVGAKITKINLINDRGVHICKSMLAYKKFGNDITPEKASKKGDHLIGDFYVKYNEYSQEDENAEKEIQDLLLKWEQKDTSTIELWKKLNSWAIEGIKETYKITNTSFDKIYLESEIFEIGKNVVLEGLEKGFCYKREDGAICIDLPLDSSEKEDTKVKQKVLIRPNGTSIYLTQDLGNITVRTKEFNFEEMIYVVGSEQIQHFKSLFFVSEKLGISKNKKLIHLSHGMVNLIDGKMKSREGNVIDADNLILELMESIMPEITQKIGNKESARKNALNIALGAIHYYLLKSAIHKDIVFNKKESLSFTGNSGPYIQYVGARINSILEKYNALSIPVIEKIDFKLLKHEKEWEIIKIISELEENIIKAAKDLNPSILTSYSYSLAKHFSTYYQEVKVIDINNT
;
A
#
# COMPACT_ATOMS: atom_id res chain seq x y z
N ALA A 1 -5.41 -24.28 -10.91
CA ALA A 1 -5.12 -22.84 -10.91
C ALA A 1 -5.19 -22.36 -12.35
N SER A 2 -6.20 -21.56 -12.65
CA SER A 2 -6.39 -20.90 -13.94
C SER A 2 -5.11 -20.26 -14.48
N LYS A 3 -4.83 -20.48 -15.76
CA LYS A 3 -3.68 -19.91 -16.49
C LYS A 3 -4.07 -18.64 -17.26
N TYR A 4 -5.06 -17.89 -16.76
CA TYR A 4 -5.59 -16.72 -17.46
C TYR A 4 -4.52 -15.68 -17.83
N LEU A 5 -3.50 -15.49 -16.99
CA LEU A 5 -2.38 -14.57 -17.22
C LEU A 5 -1.05 -15.33 -17.41
N ASP A 6 -1.07 -16.54 -18.00
CA ASP A 6 0.08 -17.43 -18.06
C ASP A 6 1.38 -16.72 -18.48
N ASN A 7 2.34 -16.65 -17.55
CA ASN A 7 3.65 -16.02 -17.70
C ASN A 7 3.66 -14.51 -18.01
N LYS A 8 2.51 -13.83 -18.00
CA LYS A 8 2.46 -12.37 -18.21
C LYS A 8 3.27 -11.67 -17.13
N LYS A 9 4.21 -10.81 -17.54
CA LYS A 9 5.10 -10.11 -16.60
C LYS A 9 4.51 -8.77 -16.20
N ILE A 10 4.18 -8.62 -14.93
CA ILE A 10 3.49 -7.45 -14.39
C ILE A 10 4.30 -6.84 -13.25
N ILE A 11 4.52 -5.52 -13.33
CA ILE A 11 5.05 -4.74 -12.20
C ILE A 11 3.87 -4.21 -11.38
N LEU A 12 3.96 -4.31 -10.06
CA LEU A 12 3.09 -3.58 -9.13
C LEU A 12 3.93 -2.60 -8.32
N GLU A 13 3.67 -1.31 -8.48
CA GLU A 13 4.26 -0.24 -7.68
C GLU A 13 3.24 0.24 -6.64
N PHE A 14 3.63 0.19 -5.36
CA PHE A 14 2.76 0.55 -4.24
C PHE A 14 3.58 0.96 -3.00
N SER A 15 2.86 1.44 -1.98
CA SER A 15 3.33 2.06 -0.74
C SER A 15 3.91 3.46 -0.91
N SER A 16 5.02 3.56 -1.65
CA SER A 16 5.77 4.78 -1.98
C SER A 16 5.76 5.85 -0.87
N PRO A 17 6.25 5.54 0.35
CA PRO A 17 6.17 6.44 1.48
C PRO A 17 7.18 7.58 1.37
N ASN A 18 6.97 8.61 2.18
CA ASN A 18 7.95 9.66 2.41
C ASN A 18 8.71 9.38 3.69
N THR A 19 10.02 9.64 3.73
CA THR A 19 10.87 9.36 4.89
C THR A 19 10.77 10.38 6.02
N ASN A 20 9.89 11.39 5.91
CA ASN A 20 9.73 12.43 6.91
C ASN A 20 8.73 12.09 8.03
N LYS A 21 8.06 10.93 7.96
CA LYS A 21 7.01 10.51 8.90
C LYS A 21 6.79 9.00 8.89
N PRO A 22 6.26 8.39 9.97
CA PRO A 22 5.88 6.99 9.97
C PRO A 22 4.71 6.70 9.01
N LEU A 23 4.52 5.42 8.70
CA LEU A 23 3.34 4.97 7.94
C LEU A 23 2.07 5.22 8.75
N HIS A 24 0.97 5.47 8.04
CA HIS A 24 -0.36 5.71 8.62
C HIS A 24 -1.39 4.83 7.94
N VAL A 25 -2.63 4.80 8.44
CA VAL A 25 -3.69 3.92 7.90
C VAL A 25 -3.93 4.09 6.38
N GLY A 26 -3.74 5.30 5.84
CA GLY A 26 -3.75 5.51 4.39
C GLY A 26 -2.68 4.71 3.62
N HIS A 27 -1.45 4.63 4.15
CA HIS A 27 -0.39 3.78 3.59
C HIS A 27 -0.76 2.30 3.73
N LEU A 28 -1.30 1.89 4.88
CA LEU A 28 -1.76 0.51 5.08
C LEU A 28 -2.79 0.09 4.02
N ARG A 29 -3.72 0.98 3.63
CA ARG A 29 -4.67 0.68 2.55
C ARG A 29 -3.96 0.41 1.23
N ASN A 30 -3.00 1.25 0.89
CA ASN A 30 -2.22 1.10 -0.34
C ASN A 30 -1.44 -0.23 -0.32
N ASP A 31 -0.77 -0.52 0.80
CA ASP A 31 0.04 -1.73 1.03
C ASP A 31 -0.80 -3.01 0.90
N VAL A 32 -1.95 -3.08 1.58
CA VAL A 32 -2.80 -4.27 1.54
C VAL A 32 -3.42 -4.48 0.17
N ILE A 33 -3.73 -3.42 -0.58
CA ILE A 33 -4.22 -3.54 -1.96
C ILE A 33 -3.13 -4.12 -2.85
N GLY A 34 -1.91 -3.54 -2.80
CA GLY A 34 -0.77 -3.99 -3.60
C GLY A 34 -0.37 -5.44 -3.32
N GLU A 35 -0.26 -5.81 -2.05
CA GLU A 35 0.08 -7.17 -1.61
C GLU A 35 -1.02 -8.17 -2.00
N SER A 36 -2.30 -7.82 -1.82
CA SER A 36 -3.41 -8.71 -2.18
C SER A 36 -3.49 -8.92 -3.68
N LEU A 37 -3.33 -7.86 -4.48
CA LEU A 37 -3.34 -7.97 -5.93
C LEU A 37 -2.16 -8.79 -6.45
N SER A 38 -0.98 -8.63 -5.87
CA SER A 38 0.17 -9.48 -6.20
C SER A 38 -0.16 -10.96 -6.05
N ARG A 39 -0.81 -11.35 -4.95
CA ARG A 39 -1.22 -12.74 -4.69
C ARG A 39 -2.31 -13.22 -5.64
N ILE A 40 -3.31 -12.38 -5.91
CA ILE A 40 -4.42 -12.69 -6.83
C ILE A 40 -3.89 -12.91 -8.25
N LEU A 41 -3.05 -12.00 -8.74
CA LEU A 41 -2.49 -12.07 -10.09
C LEU A 41 -1.53 -13.27 -10.25
N LYS A 42 -0.72 -13.57 -9.22
CA LYS A 42 0.09 -14.81 -9.19
C LYS A 42 -0.77 -16.07 -9.25
N ALA A 43 -1.90 -16.10 -8.54
CA ALA A 43 -2.80 -17.25 -8.50
C ALA A 43 -3.42 -17.56 -9.87
N VAL A 44 -3.48 -16.59 -10.78
CA VAL A 44 -3.95 -16.77 -12.17
C VAL A 44 -2.83 -16.83 -13.22
N GLY A 45 -1.57 -17.02 -12.79
CA GLY A 45 -0.43 -17.32 -13.65
C GLY A 45 0.52 -16.16 -13.99
N ALA A 46 0.29 -14.94 -13.47
CA ALA A 46 1.18 -13.81 -13.72
C ALA A 46 2.53 -13.92 -12.98
N LYS A 47 3.59 -13.40 -13.60
CA LYS A 47 4.89 -13.15 -12.95
C LYS A 47 4.92 -11.72 -12.43
N ILE A 48 4.90 -11.59 -11.11
CA ILE A 48 4.83 -10.27 -10.46
C ILE A 48 6.19 -9.82 -9.95
N THR A 49 6.52 -8.56 -10.22
CA THR A 49 7.60 -7.81 -9.56
C THR A 49 6.98 -6.67 -8.75
N LYS A 50 7.16 -6.69 -7.43
CA LYS A 50 6.70 -5.66 -6.50
C LYS A 50 7.77 -4.60 -6.31
N ILE A 51 7.41 -3.35 -6.55
CA ILE A 51 8.30 -2.19 -6.47
C ILE A 51 7.78 -1.22 -5.42
N ASN A 52 8.70 -0.67 -4.62
CA ASN A 52 8.46 0.49 -3.76
C ASN A 52 9.36 1.64 -4.22
N LEU A 53 8.79 2.84 -4.37
CA LEU A 53 9.55 4.07 -4.63
C LEU A 53 9.49 4.94 -3.38
N ILE A 54 10.54 4.88 -2.56
CA ILE A 54 10.62 5.69 -1.35
C ILE A 54 11.01 7.12 -1.74
N ASN A 55 10.21 8.10 -1.33
CA ASN A 55 10.58 9.49 -1.43
C ASN A 55 11.48 9.88 -0.24
N ASP A 56 12.77 9.96 -0.53
CA ASP A 56 13.84 10.29 0.40
C ASP A 56 14.37 11.72 0.21
N ARG A 57 13.72 12.57 -0.60
CA ARG A 57 14.23 13.92 -0.93
C ARG A 57 13.16 15.01 -0.96
N GLY A 58 13.64 16.25 -0.99
CA GLY A 58 12.80 17.44 -1.15
C GLY A 58 12.42 18.09 0.18
N VAL A 59 11.53 19.08 0.07
CA VAL A 59 11.22 20.03 1.15
C VAL A 59 10.80 19.34 2.44
N HIS A 60 9.98 18.27 2.36
CA HIS A 60 9.51 17.57 3.55
C HIS A 60 10.64 16.91 4.37
N ILE A 61 11.67 16.41 3.70
CA ILE A 61 12.83 15.80 4.34
C ILE A 61 13.74 16.89 4.91
N CYS A 62 13.93 17.99 4.18
CA CYS A 62 14.68 19.16 4.66
C CYS A 62 14.08 19.73 5.96
N LYS A 63 12.76 19.68 6.13
CA LYS A 63 12.08 20.10 7.38
C LYS A 63 12.56 19.30 8.59
N SER A 64 12.52 17.97 8.50
CA SER A 64 13.03 17.10 9.57
C SER A 64 14.53 17.28 9.79
N MET A 65 15.32 17.44 8.71
CA MET A 65 16.76 17.70 8.81
C MET A 65 17.07 19.02 9.55
N LEU A 66 16.36 20.10 9.22
CA LEU A 66 16.59 21.40 9.86
C LEU A 66 16.22 21.38 11.33
N ALA A 67 15.07 20.79 11.68
CA ALA A 67 14.67 20.63 13.07
C ALA A 67 15.66 19.74 13.85
N TYR A 68 16.16 18.66 13.26
CA TYR A 68 17.21 17.85 13.91
C TYR A 68 18.49 18.65 14.13
N LYS A 69 18.93 19.48 13.16
CA LYS A 69 20.12 20.34 13.33
C LYS A 69 19.98 21.34 14.47
N LYS A 70 18.78 21.90 14.66
CA LYS A 70 18.53 22.91 15.70
C LYS A 70 18.24 22.32 17.07
N PHE A 71 17.49 21.23 17.12
CA PHE A 71 16.86 20.73 18.35
C PHE A 71 17.23 19.28 18.69
N GLY A 72 17.98 18.59 17.81
CA GLY A 72 18.25 17.16 17.94
C GLY A 72 19.22 16.78 19.05
N ASN A 73 20.17 17.65 19.41
CA ASN A 73 21.12 17.42 20.51
C ASN A 73 21.76 16.00 20.49
N ASP A 74 22.17 15.53 19.31
CA ASP A 74 22.73 14.19 19.07
C ASP A 74 21.88 13.00 19.55
N ILE A 75 20.56 13.19 19.64
CA ILE A 75 19.62 12.10 19.87
C ILE A 75 19.67 11.10 18.72
N THR A 76 19.53 9.82 19.04
CA THR A 76 19.42 8.72 18.08
C THR A 76 18.20 7.87 18.42
N PRO A 77 17.69 7.03 17.49
CA PRO A 77 16.61 6.10 17.78
C PRO A 77 16.84 5.27 19.05
N GLU A 78 18.07 4.81 19.25
CA GLU A 78 18.48 4.01 20.42
C GLU A 78 18.41 4.84 21.70
N LYS A 79 18.99 6.05 21.71
CA LYS A 79 18.96 6.95 22.88
C LYS A 79 17.53 7.38 23.24
N ALA A 80 16.69 7.57 22.24
CA ALA A 80 15.28 7.93 22.43
C ALA A 80 14.40 6.73 22.78
N SER A 81 14.91 5.49 22.68
CA SER A 81 14.11 4.25 22.75
C SER A 81 12.86 4.32 21.86
N LYS A 82 13.03 4.90 20.66
CA LYS A 82 11.94 5.18 19.72
C LYS A 82 12.36 4.71 18.32
N LYS A 83 11.41 4.15 17.60
CA LYS A 83 11.59 3.69 16.21
C LYS A 83 12.02 4.85 15.30
N GLY A 84 12.89 4.57 14.33
CA GLY A 84 13.57 5.62 13.55
C GLY A 84 12.64 6.56 12.79
N ASP A 85 11.64 6.03 12.09
CA ASP A 85 10.63 6.81 11.36
C ASP A 85 9.74 7.64 12.29
N HIS A 86 9.44 7.15 13.50
CA HIS A 86 8.73 7.91 14.53
C HIS A 86 9.57 9.08 15.04
N LEU A 87 10.86 8.86 15.31
CA LEU A 87 11.77 9.93 15.73
C LEU A 87 11.90 11.01 14.65
N ILE A 88 12.02 10.62 13.37
CA ILE A 88 12.03 11.58 12.25
C ILE A 88 10.69 12.32 12.13
N GLY A 89 9.57 11.64 12.39
CA GLY A 89 8.24 12.23 12.48
C GLY A 89 8.15 13.31 13.57
N ASP A 90 8.72 13.08 14.76
CA ASP A 90 8.77 14.09 15.82
C ASP A 90 9.48 15.36 15.34
N PHE A 91 10.61 15.24 14.64
CA PHE A 91 11.32 16.40 14.08
C PHE A 91 10.53 17.11 12.97
N TYR A 92 9.73 16.38 12.20
CA TYR A 92 8.83 17.00 11.23
C TYR A 92 7.76 17.86 11.90
N VAL A 93 7.16 17.37 13.00
CA VAL A 93 6.22 18.13 13.82
C VAL A 93 6.92 19.33 14.45
N LYS A 94 8.12 19.13 15.00
CA LYS A 94 8.94 20.18 15.62
C LYS A 94 9.29 21.31 14.65
N TYR A 95 9.60 20.98 13.39
CA TYR A 95 9.78 21.99 12.36
C TYR A 95 8.49 22.81 12.15
N ASN A 96 7.32 22.18 12.12
CA ASN A 96 6.07 22.90 11.87
C ASN A 96 5.78 23.90 13.01
N GLU A 97 6.03 23.52 14.26
CA GLU A 97 5.98 24.44 15.41
C GLU A 97 6.92 25.63 15.21
N TYR A 98 8.21 25.34 14.96
CA TYR A 98 9.22 26.37 14.71
C TYR A 98 8.84 27.33 13.57
N SER A 99 8.26 26.81 12.49
CA SER A 99 7.86 27.61 11.33
C SER A 99 6.69 28.56 11.58
N GLN A 100 5.93 28.38 12.66
CA GLN A 100 4.92 29.35 13.08
C GLN A 100 5.52 30.47 13.93
N GLU A 101 6.67 30.23 14.55
CA GLU A 101 7.33 31.16 15.47
C GLU A 101 8.40 32.03 14.80
N ASP A 102 9.04 31.51 13.74
CA ASP A 102 10.16 32.18 13.07
C ASP A 102 9.90 32.38 11.58
N GLU A 103 9.86 33.66 11.17
CA GLU A 103 9.65 34.06 9.77
C GLU A 103 10.79 33.61 8.83
N ASN A 104 11.97 33.30 9.37
CA ASN A 104 13.12 32.83 8.57
C ASN A 104 13.05 31.34 8.25
N ALA A 105 12.14 30.57 8.86
CA ALA A 105 12.11 29.11 8.73
C ALA A 105 12.04 28.65 7.26
N GLU A 106 11.21 29.30 6.45
CA GLU A 106 11.07 28.95 5.03
C GLU A 106 12.37 29.23 4.24
N LYS A 107 13.05 30.35 4.53
CA LYS A 107 14.33 30.67 3.89
C LYS A 107 15.40 29.64 4.23
N GLU A 108 15.48 29.22 5.49
CA GLU A 108 16.43 28.18 5.92
C GLU A 108 16.20 26.83 5.23
N ILE A 109 14.93 26.49 4.94
CA ILE A 109 14.60 25.30 4.17
C ILE A 109 15.06 25.41 2.72
N GLN A 110 14.84 26.55 2.06
CA GLN A 110 15.31 26.77 0.69
C GLN A 110 16.84 26.70 0.63
N ASP A 111 17.54 27.30 1.59
CA ASP A 111 19.00 27.26 1.68
C ASP A 111 19.51 25.82 1.92
N LEU A 112 18.84 25.05 2.78
CA LEU A 112 19.20 23.65 3.04
C LEU A 112 18.94 22.76 1.82
N LEU A 113 17.83 22.98 1.11
CA LEU A 113 17.52 22.26 -0.12
C LEU A 113 18.56 22.56 -1.20
N LEU A 114 18.98 23.83 -1.35
CA LEU A 114 20.03 24.21 -2.28
C LEU A 114 21.36 23.53 -1.95
N LYS A 115 21.75 23.50 -0.66
CA LYS A 115 22.96 22.78 -0.21
C LYS A 115 22.89 21.29 -0.52
N TRP A 116 21.71 20.68 -0.34
CA TRP A 116 21.50 19.28 -0.70
C TRP A 116 21.67 19.06 -2.21
N GLU A 117 21.09 19.92 -3.05
CA GLU A 117 21.22 19.83 -4.52
C GLU A 117 22.66 20.04 -5.00
N GLN A 118 23.42 20.89 -4.31
CA GLN A 118 24.85 21.13 -4.55
C GLN A 118 25.76 20.03 -3.99
N LYS A 119 25.19 18.98 -3.38
CA LYS A 119 25.93 17.87 -2.76
C LYS A 119 26.90 18.33 -1.66
N ASP A 120 26.52 19.35 -0.89
CA ASP A 120 27.28 19.77 0.29
C ASP A 120 27.51 18.58 1.24
N THR A 121 28.77 18.31 1.59
CA THR A 121 29.17 17.10 2.32
C THR A 121 28.40 16.94 3.63
N SER A 122 28.33 17.99 4.44
CA SER A 122 27.66 17.95 5.75
C SER A 122 26.15 17.70 5.63
N THR A 123 25.54 18.30 4.61
CA THR A 123 24.11 18.18 4.33
C THR A 123 23.76 16.78 3.83
N ILE A 124 24.57 16.22 2.93
CA ILE A 124 24.39 14.86 2.41
C ILE A 124 24.62 13.80 3.49
N GLU A 125 25.62 13.97 4.36
CA GLU A 125 25.86 13.05 5.48
C GLU A 125 24.67 13.01 6.45
N LEU A 126 24.16 14.18 6.83
CA LEU A 126 22.96 14.26 7.67
C LEU A 126 21.75 13.63 6.96
N TRP A 127 21.55 13.95 5.69
CA TRP A 127 20.47 13.40 4.88
C TRP A 127 20.51 11.87 4.82
N LYS A 128 21.67 11.27 4.55
CA LYS A 128 21.85 9.80 4.56
C LYS A 128 21.53 9.20 5.94
N LYS A 129 22.04 9.84 7.00
CA LYS A 129 21.83 9.39 8.38
C LYS A 129 20.34 9.36 8.73
N LEU A 130 19.62 10.46 8.55
CA LEU A 130 18.21 10.54 8.91
C LEU A 130 17.32 9.64 8.03
N ASN A 131 17.58 9.58 6.72
CA ASN A 131 16.85 8.68 5.83
C ASN A 131 17.08 7.21 6.19
N SER A 132 18.29 6.82 6.58
CA SER A 132 18.54 5.44 7.00
C SER A 132 17.67 5.04 8.20
N TRP A 133 17.50 5.93 9.20
CA TRP A 133 16.64 5.67 10.35
C TRP A 133 15.17 5.56 9.96
N ALA A 134 14.69 6.46 9.10
CA ALA A 134 13.31 6.42 8.63
C ALA A 134 13.02 5.16 7.81
N ILE A 135 13.91 4.80 6.88
CA ILE A 135 13.73 3.64 6.00
C ILE A 135 13.75 2.34 6.81
N GLU A 136 14.68 2.17 7.76
CA GLU A 136 14.72 0.98 8.62
C GLU A 136 13.47 0.88 9.50
N GLY A 137 13.01 1.99 10.08
CA GLY A 137 11.74 2.02 10.81
C GLY A 137 10.55 1.61 9.92
N ILE A 138 10.42 2.18 8.73
CA ILE A 138 9.36 1.82 7.79
C ILE A 138 9.41 0.31 7.42
N LYS A 139 10.62 -0.26 7.24
CA LYS A 139 10.79 -1.70 6.97
C LYS A 139 10.31 -2.59 8.12
N GLU A 140 10.47 -2.17 9.38
CA GLU A 140 9.90 -2.89 10.52
C GLU A 140 8.38 -2.97 10.43
N THR A 141 7.70 -1.86 10.08
CA THR A 141 6.24 -1.86 9.88
C THR A 141 5.83 -2.75 8.71
N TYR A 142 6.59 -2.76 7.60
CA TYR A 142 6.33 -3.69 6.49
C TYR A 142 6.44 -5.15 6.92
N LYS A 143 7.45 -5.50 7.72
CA LYS A 143 7.62 -6.85 8.25
C LYS A 143 6.43 -7.26 9.14
N ILE A 144 5.98 -6.36 10.02
CA ILE A 144 4.83 -6.61 10.90
C ILE A 144 3.55 -6.81 10.08
N THR A 145 3.35 -6.00 9.03
CA THR A 145 2.14 -6.03 8.19
C THR A 145 2.18 -7.07 7.07
N ASN A 146 3.23 -7.89 6.99
CA ASN A 146 3.48 -8.85 5.91
C ASN A 146 3.53 -8.22 4.50
N THR A 147 4.00 -6.98 4.44
CA THR A 147 4.25 -6.26 3.18
C THR A 147 5.69 -6.52 2.72
N SER A 148 5.89 -6.78 1.43
CA SER A 148 7.24 -7.05 0.90
C SER A 148 7.40 -6.55 -0.53
N PHE A 149 8.65 -6.29 -0.91
CA PHE A 149 9.02 -5.74 -2.21
C PHE A 149 10.19 -6.51 -2.80
N ASP A 150 10.19 -6.69 -4.13
CA ASP A 150 11.29 -7.32 -4.86
C ASP A 150 12.38 -6.29 -5.18
N LYS A 151 11.99 -5.02 -5.32
CA LYS A 151 12.90 -3.89 -5.54
C LYS A 151 12.40 -2.65 -4.79
N ILE A 152 13.32 -1.96 -4.13
CA ILE A 152 13.10 -0.64 -3.53
C ILE A 152 13.98 0.35 -4.28
N TYR A 153 13.38 1.44 -4.75
CA TYR A 153 14.08 2.58 -5.33
C TYR A 153 13.99 3.77 -4.40
N LEU A 154 14.98 4.64 -4.49
CA LEU A 154 14.96 5.95 -3.87
C LEU A 154 14.73 7.02 -4.94
N GLU A 155 13.87 8.01 -4.69
CA GLU A 155 13.65 9.11 -5.64
C GLU A 155 14.94 9.89 -5.94
N SER A 156 15.83 10.00 -4.94
CA SER A 156 17.15 10.62 -5.08
C SER A 156 18.05 9.95 -6.13
N GLU A 157 17.81 8.69 -6.48
CA GLU A 157 18.60 7.94 -7.47
C GLU A 157 18.11 8.14 -8.90
N ILE A 158 16.86 8.59 -9.09
CA ILE A 158 16.17 8.53 -10.39
C ILE A 158 15.85 9.91 -10.96
N PHE A 159 15.71 10.93 -10.11
CA PHE A 159 15.16 12.23 -10.53
C PHE A 159 15.94 12.90 -11.69
N GLU A 160 17.25 12.67 -11.82
CA GLU A 160 18.06 13.21 -12.92
C GLU A 160 17.74 12.55 -14.28
N ILE A 161 17.37 11.27 -14.29
CA ILE A 161 17.07 10.49 -15.50
C ILE A 161 15.87 11.10 -16.24
N GLY A 162 14.86 11.54 -15.48
CA GLY A 162 13.67 12.17 -16.03
C GLY A 162 13.98 13.44 -16.83
N LYS A 163 14.93 14.24 -16.36
CA LYS A 163 15.35 15.46 -17.06
C LYS A 163 15.97 15.14 -18.42
N ASN A 164 16.82 14.12 -18.49
CA ASN A 164 17.46 13.71 -19.74
C ASN A 164 16.42 13.23 -20.78
N VAL A 165 15.41 12.49 -20.34
CA VAL A 165 14.30 12.03 -21.21
C VAL A 165 13.56 13.22 -21.85
N VAL A 166 13.31 14.29 -21.08
CA VAL A 166 12.63 15.49 -21.59
C VAL A 166 13.51 16.26 -22.56
N LEU A 167 14.82 16.36 -22.30
CA LEU A 167 15.78 17.00 -23.19
C LEU A 167 15.91 16.25 -24.53
N GLU A 168 15.99 14.93 -24.51
CA GLU A 168 15.93 14.12 -25.74
C GLU A 168 14.60 14.32 -26.49
N GLY A 169 13.50 14.48 -25.76
CA GLY A 169 12.19 14.81 -26.33
C GLY A 169 12.16 16.16 -27.03
N LEU A 170 12.90 17.15 -26.51
CA LEU A 170 13.07 18.46 -27.14
C LEU A 170 13.89 18.35 -28.43
N GLU A 171 14.98 17.59 -28.42
CA GLU A 171 15.81 17.37 -29.61
C GLU A 171 15.05 16.65 -30.73
N LYS A 172 14.18 15.69 -30.38
CA LYS A 172 13.36 14.92 -31.31
C LYS A 172 12.09 15.67 -31.78
N GLY A 173 11.85 16.89 -31.28
CA GLY A 173 10.68 17.71 -31.64
C GLY A 173 9.36 17.29 -31.00
N PHE A 174 9.38 16.42 -29.98
CA PHE A 174 8.18 16.07 -29.21
C PHE A 174 7.82 17.10 -28.15
N CYS A 175 8.84 17.78 -27.62
CA CYS A 175 8.74 18.91 -26.69
C CYS A 175 9.17 20.21 -27.40
N TYR A 176 8.83 21.36 -26.82
CA TYR A 176 9.26 22.67 -27.31
C TYR A 176 9.66 23.59 -26.16
N LYS A 177 10.45 24.62 -26.47
CA LYS A 177 10.82 25.67 -25.53
C LYS A 177 9.85 26.84 -25.67
N ARG A 178 9.22 27.25 -24.56
CA ARG A 178 8.36 28.43 -24.47
C ARG A 178 9.21 29.70 -24.36
N GLU A 179 8.60 30.85 -24.64
CA GLU A 179 9.26 32.18 -24.61
C GLU A 179 10.01 32.48 -23.30
N ASP A 180 9.47 32.04 -22.16
CA ASP A 180 10.10 32.20 -20.83
C ASP A 180 11.25 31.21 -20.56
N GLY A 181 11.54 30.33 -21.51
CA GLY A 181 12.59 29.32 -21.41
C GLY A 181 12.15 27.99 -20.79
N ALA A 182 10.88 27.83 -20.40
CA ALA A 182 10.35 26.54 -19.94
C ALA A 182 10.33 25.52 -21.09
N ILE A 183 10.55 24.24 -20.78
CA ILE A 183 10.36 23.15 -21.74
C ILE A 183 8.98 22.52 -21.50
N CYS A 184 8.16 22.50 -22.55
CA CYS A 184 6.76 22.14 -22.51
C CYS A 184 6.44 21.02 -23.51
N ILE A 185 5.30 20.37 -23.26
CA ILE A 185 4.68 19.42 -24.17
C ILE A 185 3.19 19.70 -24.26
N ASP A 186 2.62 19.55 -25.45
CA ASP A 186 1.18 19.68 -25.66
C ASP A 186 0.47 18.36 -25.34
N LEU A 187 -0.54 18.47 -24.48
CA LEU A 187 -1.49 17.42 -24.10
C LEU A 187 -2.82 17.60 -24.84
N PRO A 188 -3.57 16.53 -25.11
CA PRO A 188 -4.95 16.64 -25.57
C PRO A 188 -5.82 17.30 -24.50
N LEU A 189 -6.83 18.06 -24.93
CA LEU A 189 -7.85 18.58 -24.03
C LEU A 189 -8.77 17.44 -23.56
N ASP A 190 -9.15 17.47 -22.28
CA ASP A 190 -10.25 16.63 -21.80
C ASP A 190 -11.57 17.16 -22.40
N SER A 191 -12.52 16.29 -22.71
CA SER A 191 -13.82 16.64 -23.32
C SER A 191 -14.68 17.62 -22.49
N SER A 192 -14.30 17.87 -21.23
CA SER A 192 -14.93 18.84 -20.32
C SER A 192 -14.29 20.24 -20.34
N GLU A 193 -13.12 20.41 -20.95
CA GLU A 193 -12.42 21.70 -20.98
C GLU A 193 -12.88 22.51 -22.20
N LYS A 194 -13.51 23.66 -21.96
CA LYS A 194 -13.89 24.66 -22.99
C LYS A 194 -12.74 25.66 -23.15
N GLU A 195 -11.68 25.27 -23.84
CA GLU A 195 -10.66 26.21 -24.33
C GLU A 195 -10.82 26.43 -25.83
N ASP A 196 -10.53 27.65 -26.31
CA ASP A 196 -10.47 27.99 -27.74
C ASP A 196 -9.24 27.39 -28.44
N THR A 197 -8.32 26.79 -27.68
CA THR A 197 -7.15 26.06 -28.16
C THR A 197 -7.51 24.58 -28.42
N LYS A 198 -6.72 23.88 -29.24
CA LYS A 198 -6.91 22.43 -29.49
C LYS A 198 -6.16 21.52 -28.51
N VAL A 199 -5.26 22.09 -27.70
CA VAL A 199 -4.31 21.38 -26.85
C VAL A 199 -4.01 22.17 -25.57
N LYS A 200 -3.70 21.44 -24.49
CA LYS A 200 -3.29 21.98 -23.19
C LYS A 200 -1.77 21.93 -23.03
N GLN A 201 -1.14 23.06 -22.79
CA GLN A 201 0.30 23.12 -22.54
C GLN A 201 0.66 22.58 -21.15
N LYS A 202 1.63 21.66 -21.08
CA LYS A 202 2.19 21.14 -19.83
C LYS A 202 3.69 21.42 -19.74
N VAL A 203 4.09 22.17 -18.72
CA VAL A 203 5.51 22.38 -18.39
C VAL A 203 6.12 21.08 -17.85
N LEU A 204 7.27 20.67 -18.37
CA LEU A 204 8.06 19.53 -17.92
C LEU A 204 9.35 19.99 -17.21
N ILE A 205 9.98 21.06 -17.69
CA ILE A 205 11.13 21.70 -17.03
C ILE A 205 10.84 23.19 -16.90
N ARG A 206 10.98 23.73 -15.69
CA ARG A 206 10.76 25.15 -15.39
C ARG A 206 11.86 26.02 -16.03
N PRO A 207 11.64 27.34 -16.21
CA PRO A 207 12.65 28.27 -16.73
C PRO A 207 13.99 28.22 -16.00
N ASN A 208 13.97 28.02 -14.68
CA ASN A 208 15.16 27.90 -13.85
C ASN A 208 15.88 26.53 -13.98
N GLY A 209 15.44 25.67 -14.90
CA GLY A 209 16.05 24.36 -15.17
C GLY A 209 15.65 23.24 -14.20
N THR A 210 14.78 23.51 -13.22
CA THR A 210 14.28 22.50 -12.26
C THR A 210 13.17 21.65 -12.87
N SER A 211 13.16 20.36 -12.54
CA SER A 211 12.13 19.41 -12.97
C SER A 211 10.88 19.48 -12.09
N ILE A 212 9.74 19.07 -12.66
CA ILE A 212 8.51 18.81 -11.90
C ILE A 212 8.36 17.31 -11.60
N TYR A 213 7.40 16.94 -10.74
CA TYR A 213 7.11 15.53 -10.40
C TYR A 213 6.86 14.66 -11.62
N LEU A 214 6.08 15.15 -12.60
CA LEU A 214 5.82 14.40 -13.84
C LEU A 214 7.12 14.03 -14.57
N THR A 215 8.09 14.94 -14.60
CA THR A 215 9.40 14.69 -15.22
C THR A 215 10.18 13.63 -14.46
N GLN A 216 10.13 13.64 -13.13
CA GLN A 216 10.76 12.61 -12.31
C GLN A 216 10.14 11.23 -12.58
N ASP A 217 8.82 11.17 -12.72
CA ASP A 217 8.09 9.93 -13.03
C ASP A 217 8.35 9.39 -14.45
N LEU A 218 8.73 10.25 -15.41
CA LEU A 218 9.25 9.77 -16.70
C LEU A 218 10.59 9.04 -16.52
N GLY A 219 11.43 9.54 -15.62
CA GLY A 219 12.65 8.85 -15.19
C GLY A 219 12.31 7.50 -14.58
N ASN A 220 11.24 7.45 -13.78
CA ASN A 220 10.76 6.21 -13.19
C ASN A 220 10.43 5.17 -14.27
N ILE A 221 9.50 5.47 -15.18
CA ILE A 221 9.11 4.58 -16.28
C ILE A 221 10.32 4.10 -17.10
N THR A 222 11.27 5.01 -17.36
CA THR A 222 12.49 4.72 -18.13
C THR A 222 13.36 3.69 -17.43
N VAL A 223 13.60 3.83 -16.13
CA VAL A 223 14.38 2.87 -15.34
C VAL A 223 13.72 1.50 -15.35
N ARG A 224 12.42 1.42 -15.06
CA ARG A 224 11.71 0.13 -15.02
C ARG A 224 11.71 -0.55 -16.38
N THR A 225 11.56 0.20 -17.48
CA THR A 225 11.56 -0.35 -18.85
C THR A 225 12.92 -0.90 -19.27
N LYS A 226 14.01 -0.30 -18.77
CA LYS A 226 15.38 -0.79 -19.01
C LYS A 226 15.73 -1.99 -18.14
N GLU A 227 15.35 -1.98 -16.86
CA GLU A 227 15.71 -3.02 -15.90
C GLU A 227 14.84 -4.28 -16.02
N PHE A 228 13.56 -4.10 -16.38
CA PHE A 228 12.59 -5.19 -16.44
C PHE A 228 11.93 -5.32 -17.81
N ASN A 229 11.89 -6.55 -18.32
CA ASN A 229 11.08 -6.88 -19.48
C ASN A 229 9.64 -7.20 -19.05
N PHE A 230 8.88 -6.17 -18.66
CA PHE A 230 7.46 -6.31 -18.27
C PHE A 230 6.52 -5.99 -19.44
N GLU A 231 5.27 -6.46 -19.36
CA GLU A 231 4.21 -6.14 -20.33
C GLU A 231 3.23 -5.12 -19.75
N GLU A 232 2.98 -5.19 -18.44
CA GLU A 232 2.05 -4.31 -17.74
C GLU A 232 2.70 -3.77 -16.45
N MET A 233 2.46 -2.50 -16.13
CA MET A 233 2.86 -1.88 -14.87
C MET A 233 1.64 -1.20 -14.23
N ILE A 234 1.31 -1.64 -13.02
CA ILE A 234 0.17 -1.18 -12.25
C ILE A 234 0.68 -0.29 -11.12
N TYR A 235 0.24 0.96 -11.12
CA TYR A 235 0.49 1.95 -10.08
C TYR A 235 -0.69 1.96 -9.11
N VAL A 236 -0.49 1.48 -7.89
CA VAL A 236 -1.49 1.56 -6.82
C VAL A 236 -1.31 2.91 -6.14
N VAL A 237 -2.13 3.90 -6.49
CA VAL A 237 -1.99 5.28 -5.97
C VAL A 237 -3.36 5.88 -5.72
N GLY A 238 -3.48 6.79 -4.74
CA GLY A 238 -4.73 7.46 -4.40
C GLY A 238 -5.40 8.18 -5.58
N SER A 239 -6.72 8.32 -5.50
CA SER A 239 -7.57 8.96 -6.51
C SER A 239 -7.25 10.44 -6.78
N GLU A 240 -6.59 11.12 -5.85
CA GLU A 240 -6.12 12.49 -6.01
C GLU A 240 -5.07 12.67 -7.12
N GLN A 241 -4.42 11.59 -7.56
CA GLN A 241 -3.38 11.62 -8.60
C GLN A 241 -3.89 11.24 -10.01
N ILE A 242 -5.21 11.08 -10.22
CA ILE A 242 -5.75 10.63 -11.52
C ILE A 242 -5.28 11.51 -12.68
N GLN A 243 -5.35 12.84 -12.54
CA GLN A 243 -4.95 13.75 -13.62
C GLN A 243 -3.44 13.73 -13.88
N HIS A 244 -2.65 13.52 -12.83
CA HIS A 244 -1.20 13.36 -12.94
C HIS A 244 -0.85 12.13 -13.77
N PHE A 245 -1.42 10.96 -13.45
CA PHE A 245 -1.16 9.72 -14.19
C PHE A 245 -1.67 9.76 -15.63
N LYS A 246 -2.83 10.38 -15.90
CA LYS A 246 -3.29 10.64 -17.27
C LYS A 246 -2.23 11.40 -18.08
N SER A 247 -1.72 12.50 -17.51
CA SER A 247 -0.69 13.33 -18.14
C SER A 247 0.62 12.55 -18.31
N LEU A 248 1.04 11.83 -17.26
CA LEU A 248 2.27 11.03 -17.27
C LEU A 248 2.25 9.96 -18.35
N PHE A 249 1.17 9.18 -18.45
CA PHE A 249 1.05 8.10 -19.44
C PHE A 249 1.07 8.64 -20.86
N PHE A 250 0.32 9.72 -21.13
CA PHE A 250 0.34 10.38 -22.43
C PHE A 250 1.75 10.87 -22.80
N VAL A 251 2.43 11.57 -21.89
CA VAL A 251 3.79 12.08 -22.15
C VAL A 251 4.77 10.93 -22.33
N SER A 252 4.65 9.86 -21.54
CA SER A 252 5.50 8.68 -21.66
C SER A 252 5.38 7.99 -23.02
N GLU A 253 4.16 7.93 -23.57
CA GLU A 253 3.89 7.33 -24.87
C GLU A 253 4.41 8.22 -26.00
N LYS A 254 4.15 9.53 -25.92
CA LYS A 254 4.61 10.53 -26.90
C LYS A 254 6.14 10.60 -26.98
N LEU A 255 6.83 10.42 -25.85
CA LEU A 255 8.29 10.34 -25.78
C LEU A 255 8.85 8.95 -26.14
N GLY A 256 7.97 7.96 -26.38
CA GLY A 256 8.34 6.61 -26.79
C GLY A 256 8.93 5.72 -25.68
N ILE A 257 8.96 6.18 -24.42
CA ILE A 257 9.56 5.43 -23.31
C ILE A 257 8.69 4.26 -22.84
N SER A 258 7.37 4.35 -23.01
CA SER A 258 6.40 3.31 -22.64
C SER A 258 5.89 2.51 -23.84
N LYS A 259 6.59 2.59 -24.99
CA LYS A 259 6.17 1.90 -26.22
C LYS A 259 5.99 0.40 -25.97
N ASN A 260 4.84 -0.13 -26.38
CA ASN A 260 4.43 -1.54 -26.17
C ASN A 260 4.31 -1.96 -24.69
N LYS A 261 4.23 -1.02 -23.75
CA LYS A 261 3.98 -1.28 -22.33
C LYS A 261 2.59 -0.80 -21.96
N LYS A 262 1.84 -1.59 -21.20
CA LYS A 262 0.56 -1.17 -20.66
C LYS A 262 0.75 -0.58 -19.26
N LEU A 263 0.56 0.73 -19.14
CA LEU A 263 0.61 1.42 -17.85
C LEU A 263 -0.83 1.58 -17.31
N ILE A 264 -1.04 1.25 -16.03
CA ILE A 264 -2.35 1.30 -15.39
C ILE A 264 -2.23 2.09 -14.10
N HIS A 265 -3.04 3.13 -13.94
CA HIS A 265 -3.25 3.76 -12.64
C HIS A 265 -4.43 3.09 -11.97
N LEU A 266 -4.15 2.25 -10.96
CA LEU A 266 -5.17 1.68 -10.11
C LEU A 266 -5.47 2.66 -8.97
N SER A 267 -6.37 3.59 -9.25
CA SER A 267 -6.79 4.61 -8.30
C SER A 267 -7.59 4.02 -7.15
N HIS A 268 -7.18 4.27 -5.90
CA HIS A 268 -7.96 3.89 -4.73
C HIS A 268 -8.54 5.11 -3.99
N GLY A 269 -9.67 4.92 -3.33
CA GLY A 269 -10.29 5.94 -2.48
C GLY A 269 -9.45 6.25 -1.24
N MET A 270 -9.78 7.35 -0.58
CA MET A 270 -9.11 7.81 0.63
C MET A 270 -9.55 7.02 1.86
N VAL A 271 -8.69 7.02 2.88
CA VAL A 271 -9.05 6.54 4.22
C VAL A 271 -9.27 7.75 5.10
N ASN A 272 -10.44 7.84 5.71
CA ASN A 272 -10.78 8.82 6.72
C ASN A 272 -10.99 8.13 8.07
N LEU A 273 -10.89 8.89 9.16
CA LEU A 273 -11.25 8.44 10.49
C LEU A 273 -12.61 9.05 10.87
N ILE A 274 -13.26 8.49 11.89
CA ILE A 274 -14.57 8.99 12.36
C ILE A 274 -14.46 10.46 12.81
N ASP A 275 -13.33 10.82 13.43
CA ASP A 275 -13.08 12.17 13.95
C ASP A 275 -12.68 13.19 12.85
N GLY A 276 -12.66 12.78 11.57
CA GLY A 276 -12.42 13.65 10.42
C GLY A 276 -11.25 13.22 9.53
N LYS A 277 -10.83 14.14 8.64
CA LYS A 277 -9.67 13.93 7.75
C LYS A 277 -8.37 13.90 8.56
N MET A 278 -7.52 12.91 8.28
CA MET A 278 -6.18 12.82 8.87
C MET A 278 -5.33 14.04 8.52
N LYS A 279 -4.83 14.78 9.53
CA LYS A 279 -3.95 15.94 9.35
C LYS A 279 -2.58 15.70 9.97
N SER A 280 -1.58 15.42 9.13
CA SER A 280 -0.18 15.18 9.58
C SER A 280 0.50 16.38 10.23
N ARG A 281 -0.01 17.60 10.02
CA ARG A 281 0.59 18.84 10.55
C ARG A 281 0.20 19.13 12.00
N GLU A 282 -0.89 18.53 12.48
CA GLU A 282 -1.46 18.79 13.82
C GLU A 282 -1.24 17.60 14.78
N GLY A 283 -0.47 16.57 14.39
CA GLY A 283 -0.24 15.37 15.22
C GLY A 283 -1.43 14.39 15.29
N ASN A 284 -2.58 14.73 14.69
CA ASN A 284 -3.82 13.93 14.72
C ASN A 284 -3.85 12.79 13.68
N VAL A 285 -2.70 12.23 13.29
CA VAL A 285 -2.64 11.08 12.38
C VAL A 285 -2.47 9.82 13.18
N ILE A 286 -3.33 8.83 12.93
CA ILE A 286 -3.17 7.51 13.51
C ILE A 286 -2.13 6.77 12.68
N ASP A 287 -0.93 6.68 13.25
CA ASP A 287 0.17 5.90 12.68
C ASP A 287 -0.19 4.41 12.67
N ALA A 288 0.35 3.71 11.68
CA ALA A 288 0.10 2.29 11.45
C ALA A 288 0.49 1.44 12.68
N ASP A 289 1.67 1.71 13.25
CA ASP A 289 2.18 0.99 14.41
C ASP A 289 1.27 1.21 15.64
N ASN A 290 0.87 2.47 15.90
CA ASN A 290 -0.03 2.80 17.00
C ASN A 290 -1.40 2.16 16.82
N LEU A 291 -1.97 2.18 15.60
CA LEU A 291 -3.22 1.48 15.31
C LEU A 291 -3.12 -0.02 15.61
N ILE A 292 -2.07 -0.69 15.16
CA ILE A 292 -1.87 -2.12 15.39
C ILE A 292 -1.74 -2.39 16.89
N LEU A 293 -0.94 -1.60 17.60
CA LEU A 293 -0.74 -1.74 19.04
C LEU A 293 -2.04 -1.54 19.82
N GLU A 294 -2.79 -0.49 19.55
CA GLU A 294 -4.08 -0.23 20.21
C GLU A 294 -5.08 -1.36 19.99
N LEU A 295 -5.19 -1.87 18.75
CA LEU A 295 -6.07 -3.01 18.47
C LEU A 295 -5.60 -4.26 19.20
N MET A 296 -4.30 -4.54 19.24
CA MET A 296 -3.75 -5.64 20.03
C MET A 296 -4.09 -5.49 21.52
N GLU A 297 -3.82 -4.35 22.13
CA GLU A 297 -4.09 -4.09 23.53
C GLU A 297 -5.57 -4.27 23.89
N SER A 298 -6.48 -3.89 22.99
CA SER A 298 -7.92 -4.04 23.21
C SER A 298 -8.40 -5.49 23.28
N ILE A 299 -7.72 -6.44 22.62
CA ILE A 299 -8.09 -7.87 22.58
C ILE A 299 -7.22 -8.76 23.48
N MET A 300 -6.06 -8.26 23.93
CA MET A 300 -5.13 -9.00 24.79
C MET A 300 -5.77 -9.58 26.06
N PRO A 301 -6.65 -8.86 26.82
CA PRO A 301 -7.26 -9.41 28.02
C PRO A 301 -8.07 -10.69 27.76
N GLU A 302 -8.89 -10.70 26.71
CA GLU A 302 -9.73 -11.86 26.36
C GLU A 302 -8.88 -13.06 25.90
N ILE A 303 -7.85 -12.80 25.09
CA ILE A 303 -6.99 -13.85 24.54
C ILE A 303 -6.12 -14.47 25.65
N THR A 304 -5.58 -13.64 26.55
CA THR A 304 -4.74 -14.11 27.66
C THR A 304 -5.51 -15.04 28.58
N GLN A 305 -6.79 -14.72 28.86
CA GLN A 305 -7.66 -15.58 29.68
C GLN A 305 -7.87 -16.97 29.05
N LYS A 306 -7.94 -17.06 27.72
CA LYS A 306 -8.18 -18.33 27.00
C LYS A 306 -6.91 -19.17 26.83
N ILE A 307 -5.75 -18.55 26.58
CA ILE A 307 -4.52 -19.25 26.17
C ILE A 307 -3.58 -19.51 27.36
N GLY A 308 -3.65 -18.69 28.42
CA GLY A 308 -2.78 -18.79 29.61
C GLY A 308 -1.30 -18.45 29.38
N ASN A 309 -0.79 -18.54 28.14
CA ASN A 309 0.57 -18.16 27.75
C ASN A 309 0.60 -16.76 27.11
N LYS A 310 1.35 -15.83 27.72
CA LYS A 310 1.48 -14.43 27.30
C LYS A 310 2.11 -14.25 25.92
N GLU A 311 3.09 -15.08 25.54
CA GLU A 311 3.77 -14.97 24.24
C GLU A 311 2.84 -15.40 23.09
N SER A 312 2.22 -16.58 23.24
CA SER A 312 1.21 -17.08 22.30
C SER A 312 0.01 -16.14 22.20
N ALA A 313 -0.42 -15.56 23.33
CA ALA A 313 -1.49 -14.57 23.34
C ALA A 313 -1.11 -13.32 22.52
N ARG A 314 0.12 -12.81 22.67
CA ARG A 314 0.61 -11.65 21.91
C ARG A 314 0.66 -11.93 20.40
N LYS A 315 1.14 -13.12 20.00
CA LYS A 315 1.16 -13.53 18.59
C LYS A 315 -0.25 -13.61 18.00
N ASN A 316 -1.21 -14.20 18.74
CA ASN A 316 -2.59 -14.29 18.29
C ASN A 316 -3.27 -12.92 18.24
N ALA A 317 -3.03 -12.05 19.22
CA ALA A 317 -3.52 -10.68 19.19
C ALA A 317 -3.01 -9.93 17.96
N LEU A 318 -1.72 -10.05 17.63
CA LEU A 318 -1.17 -9.45 16.41
C LEU A 318 -1.89 -9.98 15.15
N ASN A 319 -2.04 -11.30 15.02
CA ASN A 319 -2.71 -11.90 13.86
C ASN A 319 -4.17 -11.45 13.74
N ILE A 320 -4.89 -11.31 14.86
CA ILE A 320 -6.28 -10.85 14.89
C ILE A 320 -6.37 -9.36 14.53
N ALA A 321 -5.48 -8.53 15.09
CA ALA A 321 -5.40 -7.10 14.76
C ALA A 321 -5.10 -6.87 13.28
N LEU A 322 -4.12 -7.59 12.72
CA LEU A 322 -3.80 -7.52 11.29
C LEU A 322 -4.96 -8.04 10.42
N GLY A 323 -5.61 -9.13 10.83
CA GLY A 323 -6.81 -9.64 10.17
C GLY A 323 -7.94 -8.60 10.13
N ALA A 324 -8.19 -7.93 11.25
CA ALA A 324 -9.15 -6.83 11.36
C ALA A 324 -8.81 -5.67 10.42
N ILE A 325 -7.57 -5.16 10.48
CA ILE A 325 -7.13 -4.02 9.67
C ILE A 325 -7.18 -4.38 8.18
N HIS A 326 -6.49 -5.45 7.77
CA HIS A 326 -6.37 -5.81 6.36
C HIS A 326 -7.75 -6.09 5.75
N TYR A 327 -8.59 -6.86 6.44
CA TYR A 327 -9.92 -7.15 5.94
C TYR A 327 -10.78 -5.89 5.82
N TYR A 328 -10.75 -5.01 6.82
CA TYR A 328 -11.55 -3.78 6.79
C TYR A 328 -11.13 -2.85 5.64
N LEU A 329 -9.83 -2.76 5.36
CA LEU A 329 -9.30 -1.95 4.27
C LEU A 329 -9.55 -2.56 2.88
N LEU A 330 -9.81 -3.87 2.78
CA LEU A 330 -10.05 -4.59 1.53
C LEU A 330 -11.53 -4.89 1.25
N LYS A 331 -12.41 -4.89 2.26
CA LYS A 331 -13.83 -5.28 2.11
C LYS A 331 -14.65 -4.36 1.23
N SER A 332 -14.17 -3.13 1.02
CA SER A 332 -14.81 -2.13 0.17
C SER A 332 -14.16 -2.11 -1.21
N ALA A 333 -14.95 -1.76 -2.24
CA ALA A 333 -14.41 -1.57 -3.58
C ALA A 333 -13.28 -0.53 -3.57
N ILE A 334 -12.22 -0.78 -4.34
CA ILE A 334 -10.97 0.00 -4.30
C ILE A 334 -11.19 1.51 -4.46
N HIS A 335 -12.06 1.93 -5.37
CA HIS A 335 -12.30 3.34 -5.69
C HIS A 335 -13.12 4.11 -4.63
N LYS A 336 -13.72 3.42 -3.65
CA LYS A 336 -14.56 4.07 -2.64
C LYS A 336 -13.73 4.64 -1.49
N ASP A 337 -14.05 5.83 -1.05
CA ASP A 337 -13.56 6.33 0.24
C ASP A 337 -14.08 5.44 1.37
N ILE A 338 -13.24 5.22 2.38
CA ILE A 338 -13.60 4.43 3.56
C ILE A 338 -13.42 5.28 4.81
N VAL A 339 -14.33 5.10 5.77
CA VAL A 339 -14.18 5.62 7.13
C VAL A 339 -13.75 4.45 8.00
N PHE A 340 -12.50 4.45 8.45
CA PHE A 340 -11.97 3.38 9.27
C PHE A 340 -12.50 3.49 10.70
N ASN A 341 -13.23 2.46 11.14
CA ASN A 341 -13.76 2.34 12.49
C ASN A 341 -13.07 1.20 13.25
N LYS A 342 -12.25 1.56 14.25
CA LYS A 342 -11.50 0.62 15.10
C LYS A 342 -12.39 -0.42 15.79
N LYS A 343 -13.54 0.01 16.32
CA LYS A 343 -14.46 -0.87 17.05
C LYS A 343 -15.15 -1.85 16.11
N GLU A 344 -15.56 -1.39 14.92
CA GLU A 344 -16.19 -2.24 13.91
C GLU A 344 -15.19 -3.24 13.31
N SER A 345 -13.93 -2.84 13.10
CA SER A 345 -12.91 -3.72 12.51
C SER A 345 -12.60 -4.94 13.38
N LEU A 346 -12.69 -4.79 14.71
CA LEU A 346 -12.48 -5.85 15.69
C LEU A 346 -13.69 -6.75 15.96
N SER A 347 -14.84 -6.50 15.34
CA SER A 347 -16.05 -7.29 15.61
C SER A 347 -15.82 -8.78 15.34
N PHE A 348 -16.24 -9.66 16.26
CA PHE A 348 -16.29 -11.11 16.02
C PHE A 348 -17.63 -11.57 15.43
N THR A 349 -18.53 -10.64 15.15
CA THR A 349 -19.81 -10.87 14.48
C THR A 349 -19.91 -10.01 13.22
N GLY A 350 -20.65 -10.51 12.22
CA GLY A 350 -20.83 -9.78 10.97
C GLY A 350 -19.60 -9.82 10.05
N ASN A 351 -19.52 -8.84 9.15
CA ASN A 351 -18.57 -8.83 8.04
C ASN A 351 -17.21 -8.23 8.43
N SER A 352 -16.37 -9.04 9.09
CA SER A 352 -15.07 -8.64 9.63
C SER A 352 -13.99 -9.72 9.47
N GLY A 353 -12.72 -9.29 9.59
CA GLY A 353 -11.57 -10.19 9.56
C GLY A 353 -11.52 -11.17 10.75
N PRO A 354 -11.71 -10.72 12.01
CA PRO A 354 -11.71 -11.60 13.17
C PRO A 354 -12.81 -12.66 13.12
N TYR A 355 -13.98 -12.33 12.56
CA TYR A 355 -15.05 -13.32 12.35
C TYR A 355 -14.59 -14.45 11.42
N ILE A 356 -13.98 -14.13 10.28
CA ILE A 356 -13.47 -15.13 9.34
C ILE A 356 -12.37 -15.99 9.97
N GLN A 357 -11.43 -15.37 10.69
CA GLN A 357 -10.38 -16.09 11.41
C GLN A 357 -10.95 -17.01 12.49
N TYR A 358 -11.97 -16.56 13.21
CA TYR A 358 -12.67 -17.37 14.22
C TYR A 358 -13.34 -18.60 13.61
N VAL A 359 -14.01 -18.44 12.46
CA VAL A 359 -14.60 -19.58 11.73
C VAL A 359 -13.52 -20.55 11.26
N GLY A 360 -12.39 -20.05 10.74
CA GLY A 360 -11.24 -20.89 10.38
C GLY A 360 -10.67 -21.67 11.58
N ALA A 361 -10.49 -21.02 12.73
CA ALA A 361 -10.04 -21.69 13.96
C ALA A 361 -11.03 -22.78 14.42
N ARG A 362 -12.34 -22.53 14.28
CA ARG A 362 -13.38 -23.53 14.57
C ARG A 362 -13.29 -24.73 13.64
N ILE A 363 -13.11 -24.53 12.33
CA ILE A 363 -12.92 -25.62 11.36
C ILE A 363 -11.71 -26.47 11.76
N ASN A 364 -10.58 -25.85 12.06
CA ASN A 364 -9.38 -26.56 12.51
C ASN A 364 -9.63 -27.36 13.80
N SER A 365 -10.35 -26.82 14.77
CA SER A 365 -10.70 -27.54 16.00
C SER A 365 -11.55 -28.79 15.73
N ILE A 366 -12.45 -28.75 14.73
CA ILE A 366 -13.21 -29.94 14.31
C ILE A 366 -12.26 -30.99 13.72
N LEU A 367 -11.33 -30.59 12.85
CA LEU A 367 -10.35 -31.49 12.25
C LEU A 367 -9.42 -32.11 13.31
N GLU A 368 -8.97 -31.33 14.29
CA GLU A 368 -8.18 -31.83 15.42
C GLU A 368 -8.94 -32.88 16.23
N LYS A 369 -10.21 -32.62 16.56
CA LYS A 369 -11.08 -33.59 17.25
C LYS A 369 -11.27 -34.85 16.42
N TYR A 370 -11.51 -34.73 15.11
CA TYR A 370 -11.64 -35.86 14.20
C TYR A 370 -10.36 -36.71 14.19
N ASN A 371 -9.19 -36.09 14.05
CA ASN A 371 -7.90 -36.78 14.05
C ASN A 371 -7.62 -37.49 15.38
N ALA A 372 -8.06 -36.92 16.50
CA ALA A 372 -7.92 -37.54 17.82
C ALA A 372 -8.76 -38.83 17.99
N LEU A 373 -9.83 -39.00 17.21
CA LEU A 373 -10.66 -40.21 17.25
C LEU A 373 -9.96 -41.44 16.64
N SER A 374 -8.80 -41.27 15.98
CA SER A 374 -8.02 -42.37 15.39
C SER A 374 -8.84 -43.29 14.46
N ILE A 375 -9.79 -42.70 13.73
CA ILE A 375 -10.66 -43.42 12.79
C ILE A 375 -9.80 -43.89 11.60
N PRO A 376 -9.95 -45.15 11.13
CA PRO A 376 -9.23 -45.64 9.96
C PRO A 376 -9.42 -44.71 8.76
N VAL A 377 -8.36 -44.50 7.98
CA VAL A 377 -8.44 -43.70 6.75
C VAL A 377 -9.46 -44.35 5.83
N ILE A 378 -10.53 -43.61 5.53
CA ILE A 378 -11.57 -44.06 4.61
C ILE A 378 -10.98 -44.01 3.19
N GLU A 379 -10.71 -45.17 2.58
CA GLU A 379 -10.14 -45.24 1.21
C GLU A 379 -11.07 -44.65 0.15
N LYS A 380 -12.39 -44.65 0.39
CA LYS A 380 -13.40 -44.12 -0.53
C LYS A 380 -14.51 -43.37 0.20
N ILE A 381 -14.55 -42.06 0.03
CA ILE A 381 -15.58 -41.18 0.60
C ILE A 381 -16.91 -41.43 -0.13
N ASP A 382 -17.99 -41.72 0.62
CA ASP A 382 -19.35 -41.81 0.05
C ASP A 382 -20.03 -40.44 0.03
N PHE A 383 -19.93 -39.75 -1.11
CA PHE A 383 -20.57 -38.46 -1.31
C PHE A 383 -22.11 -38.50 -1.27
N LYS A 384 -22.75 -39.68 -1.31
CA LYS A 384 -24.21 -39.81 -1.18
C LYS A 384 -24.73 -39.46 0.21
N LEU A 385 -23.84 -39.36 1.21
CA LEU A 385 -24.18 -38.96 2.56
C LEU A 385 -24.42 -37.45 2.70
N LEU A 386 -23.97 -36.64 1.73
CA LEU A 386 -24.17 -35.19 1.69
C LEU A 386 -25.61 -34.86 1.24
N LYS A 387 -26.57 -35.03 2.16
CA LYS A 387 -28.01 -34.92 1.90
C LYS A 387 -28.61 -33.61 2.41
N HIS A 388 -27.95 -32.93 3.33
CA HIS A 388 -28.48 -31.73 3.96
C HIS A 388 -28.34 -30.52 3.03
N GLU A 389 -29.34 -29.65 2.99
CA GLU A 389 -29.33 -28.46 2.12
C GLU A 389 -28.12 -27.56 2.40
N LYS A 390 -27.77 -27.39 3.68
CA LYS A 390 -26.59 -26.62 4.11
C LYS A 390 -25.25 -27.17 3.65
N GLU A 391 -25.14 -28.48 3.40
CA GLU A 391 -23.94 -29.06 2.81
C GLU A 391 -23.80 -28.61 1.35
N TRP A 392 -24.90 -28.68 0.59
CA TRP A 392 -24.96 -28.23 -0.81
C TRP A 392 -24.67 -26.75 -0.97
N GLU A 393 -25.17 -25.90 -0.08
CA GLU A 393 -24.86 -24.46 -0.05
C GLU A 393 -23.34 -24.21 0.04
N ILE A 394 -22.66 -24.91 0.96
CA ILE A 394 -21.20 -24.77 1.16
C ILE A 394 -20.44 -25.33 -0.05
N ILE A 395 -20.81 -26.50 -0.56
CA ILE A 395 -20.18 -27.12 -1.74
C ILE A 395 -20.24 -26.18 -2.94
N LYS A 396 -21.40 -25.56 -3.16
CA LYS A 396 -21.58 -24.58 -4.23
C LYS A 396 -20.61 -23.40 -4.07
N ILE A 397 -20.55 -22.79 -2.88
CA ILE A 397 -19.62 -21.68 -2.62
C ILE A 397 -18.17 -22.12 -2.87
N ILE A 398 -17.75 -23.28 -2.36
CA ILE A 398 -16.39 -23.79 -2.56
C ILE A 398 -16.08 -23.95 -4.07
N SER A 399 -17.04 -24.43 -4.86
CA SER A 399 -16.86 -24.59 -6.31
C SER A 399 -16.67 -23.27 -7.07
N GLU A 400 -17.16 -22.16 -6.52
CA GLU A 400 -17.06 -20.82 -7.12
C GLU A 400 -15.73 -20.11 -6.82
N LEU A 401 -14.82 -20.72 -6.03
CA LEU A 401 -13.57 -20.08 -5.63
C LEU A 401 -12.70 -19.67 -6.83
N GLU A 402 -12.51 -20.57 -7.80
CA GLU A 402 -11.66 -20.31 -8.95
C GLU A 402 -12.23 -19.18 -9.82
N GLU A 403 -13.54 -19.14 -10.02
CA GLU A 403 -14.22 -18.07 -10.75
C GLU A 403 -14.02 -16.72 -10.04
N ASN A 404 -14.18 -16.68 -8.72
CA ASN A 404 -13.99 -15.45 -7.93
C ASN A 404 -12.53 -14.95 -7.97
N ILE A 405 -11.54 -15.85 -7.98
CA ILE A 405 -10.13 -15.48 -8.15
C ILE A 405 -9.88 -14.87 -9.53
N ILE A 406 -10.40 -15.50 -10.59
CA ILE A 406 -10.28 -14.97 -11.96
C ILE A 406 -10.96 -13.61 -12.08
N LYS A 407 -12.16 -13.46 -11.51
CA LYS A 407 -12.90 -12.20 -11.51
C LYS A 407 -12.14 -11.10 -10.77
N ALA A 408 -11.62 -11.40 -9.58
CA ALA A 408 -10.80 -10.46 -8.80
C ALA A 408 -9.54 -10.01 -9.57
N ALA A 409 -8.92 -10.92 -10.33
CA ALA A 409 -7.77 -10.59 -11.17
C ALA A 409 -8.15 -9.71 -12.37
N LYS A 410 -9.27 -10.01 -13.05
CA LYS A 410 -9.77 -9.23 -14.20
C LYS A 410 -10.17 -7.81 -13.79
N ASP A 411 -10.88 -7.70 -12.67
CA ASP A 411 -11.40 -6.43 -12.17
C ASP A 411 -10.35 -5.65 -11.36
N LEU A 412 -9.16 -6.24 -11.15
CA LEU A 412 -8.13 -5.76 -10.23
C LEU A 412 -8.71 -5.38 -8.87
N ASN A 413 -9.64 -6.20 -8.35
CA ASN A 413 -10.43 -5.87 -7.15
C ASN A 413 -10.41 -7.00 -6.10
N PRO A 414 -9.58 -6.89 -5.05
CA PRO A 414 -9.52 -7.86 -3.95
C PRO A 414 -10.81 -7.96 -3.14
N SER A 415 -11.70 -6.97 -3.18
CA SER A 415 -12.94 -6.98 -2.40
C SER A 415 -13.83 -8.18 -2.76
N ILE A 416 -13.71 -8.69 -3.99
CA ILE A 416 -14.42 -9.89 -4.44
C ILE A 416 -14.04 -11.10 -3.55
N LEU A 417 -12.75 -11.26 -3.24
CA LEU A 417 -12.29 -12.37 -2.39
C LEU A 417 -12.63 -12.15 -0.91
N THR A 418 -12.74 -10.90 -0.45
CA THR A 418 -13.26 -10.64 0.90
C THR A 418 -14.73 -11.05 1.02
N SER A 419 -15.56 -10.69 0.02
CA SER A 419 -16.98 -11.07 -0.01
C SER A 419 -17.15 -12.59 -0.10
N TYR A 420 -16.35 -13.26 -0.93
CA TYR A 420 -16.30 -14.72 -0.99
C TYR A 420 -15.96 -15.34 0.38
N SER A 421 -14.89 -14.87 1.02
CA SER A 421 -14.41 -15.42 2.29
C SER A 421 -15.43 -15.25 3.40
N TYR A 422 -16.10 -14.09 3.46
CA TYR A 422 -17.18 -13.85 4.40
C TYR A 422 -18.41 -14.72 4.11
N SER A 423 -18.80 -14.88 2.84
CA SER A 423 -19.91 -15.74 2.44
C SER A 423 -19.67 -17.18 2.90
N LEU A 424 -18.48 -17.73 2.64
CA LEU A 424 -18.11 -19.08 3.07
C LEU A 424 -18.14 -19.21 4.60
N ALA A 425 -17.55 -18.25 5.32
CA ALA A 425 -17.53 -18.27 6.78
C ALA A 425 -18.94 -18.23 7.40
N LYS A 426 -19.83 -17.43 6.80
CA LYS A 426 -21.24 -17.30 7.20
C LYS A 426 -21.99 -18.62 7.01
N HIS A 427 -21.93 -19.21 5.81
CA HIS A 427 -22.65 -20.46 5.52
C HIS A 427 -22.10 -21.64 6.33
N PHE A 428 -20.79 -21.71 6.53
CA PHE A 428 -20.20 -22.70 7.43
C PHE A 428 -20.71 -22.55 8.87
N SER A 429 -20.83 -21.32 9.37
CA SER A 429 -21.35 -21.08 10.72
C SER A 429 -22.78 -21.57 10.89
N THR A 430 -23.64 -21.35 9.89
CA THR A 430 -25.03 -21.86 9.88
C THR A 430 -25.05 -23.39 9.80
N TYR A 431 -24.27 -23.99 8.90
CA TYR A 431 -24.14 -25.45 8.81
C TYR A 431 -23.71 -26.08 10.14
N TYR A 432 -22.71 -25.51 10.81
CA TYR A 432 -22.20 -26.03 12.08
C TYR A 432 -23.25 -25.97 13.22
N GLN A 433 -24.22 -25.06 13.15
CA GLN A 433 -25.30 -24.98 14.13
C GLN A 433 -26.40 -26.02 13.89
N GLU A 434 -26.65 -26.36 12.63
CA GLU A 434 -27.75 -27.25 12.22
C GLU A 434 -27.31 -28.71 12.08
N VAL A 435 -26.06 -28.94 11.68
CA VAL A 435 -25.52 -30.27 11.36
C VAL A 435 -24.39 -30.61 12.32
N LYS A 436 -24.57 -31.70 13.06
CA LYS A 436 -23.52 -32.23 13.92
C LYS A 436 -22.50 -32.99 13.07
N VAL A 437 -21.29 -32.46 13.00
CA VAL A 437 -20.19 -33.04 12.22
C VAL A 437 -19.55 -34.23 12.95
N ILE A 438 -19.26 -34.09 14.24
CA ILE A 438 -18.73 -35.16 15.09
C ILE A 438 -19.81 -35.50 16.12
N ASP A 439 -20.47 -36.65 15.95
CA ASP A 439 -21.46 -37.20 16.87
C ASP A 439 -21.19 -38.70 17.04
N ILE A 440 -21.34 -39.22 18.26
CA ILE A 440 -21.24 -40.66 18.57
C ILE A 440 -22.28 -41.51 17.80
N ASN A 441 -23.35 -40.88 17.31
CA ASN A 441 -24.41 -41.52 16.54
C ASN A 441 -24.23 -41.41 15.02
N ASN A 442 -23.21 -40.68 14.54
CA ASN A 442 -22.83 -40.67 13.12
C ASN A 442 -21.94 -41.89 12.87
N THR A 443 -22.56 -43.02 12.50
CA THR A 443 -21.88 -44.28 12.13
C THR A 443 -21.69 -44.40 10.63
#